data_AF-A0A2G2HBL4-F1
#
_entry.id   AF-A0A2G2HBL4-F1
#
_cell.length_a   1.000
_cell.length_b   1.000
_cell.length_c   1.000
_cell.angle_alpha   90.00
_cell.angle_beta   90.00
_cell.angle_gamma   90.00
#
_symmetry.space_group_name_H-M   'P 1'
#
loop_
_entity.id
_entity.type
_entity.pdbx_description
1 polymer ?
#
loop_
_entity_poly.entity_id
_entity_poly.type
_entity_poly.pdbx_seq_one_letter_code
_entity_poly.pdbx_strand_id
1 'polypeptide(L)'
;MHSFLKFLFLIIFSSSLAQNNEQKVDTIGVDILGASYTMYNNVLFKKGNYETSFYENISLGKVYSVDIINSQEVVLFYRDFNMVIVLDNRLNLIQSIRFQNSLLFAKKGIANTLWIFNLDKNKLELYNYKSKKTTFSSQIITDFEPIEMESGFNFVKLIGKKKTLIFNQYLNLEETIIHQKND
;
A
#
# COMPACT_ATOMS: atom_id res chain seq x y z
N MET A 1 -19.19 50.25 -57.10
CA MET A 1 -19.46 50.86 -55.77
C MET A 1 -20.10 49.79 -54.92
N HIS A 2 -19.61 49.60 -53.69
CA HIS A 2 -19.86 48.53 -52.71
C HIS A 2 -19.21 47.16 -53.01
N SER A 3 -18.08 46.77 -52.39
CA SER A 3 -17.65 46.75 -50.98
C SER A 3 -18.01 45.43 -50.30
N PHE A 4 -16.95 44.66 -50.00
CA PHE A 4 -16.75 43.83 -48.81
C PHE A 4 -17.82 42.79 -48.47
N LEU A 5 -17.46 41.50 -48.57
CA LEU A 5 -17.30 40.69 -47.36
C LEU A 5 -16.48 39.42 -47.68
N LYS A 6 -15.24 39.39 -47.18
CA LYS A 6 -14.46 38.16 -47.04
C LYS A 6 -15.14 37.34 -45.94
N PHE A 7 -15.49 36.09 -46.20
CA PHE A 7 -15.69 35.12 -45.12
C PHE A 7 -14.92 33.85 -45.44
N LEU A 8 -13.72 33.79 -44.85
CA LEU A 8 -12.86 32.62 -44.80
C LEU A 8 -13.43 31.70 -43.69
N PHE A 9 -14.20 30.67 -44.04
CA PHE A 9 -14.49 29.58 -43.10
C PHE A 9 -13.31 28.62 -43.10
N LEU A 10 -12.31 28.93 -42.27
CA LEU A 10 -11.27 27.97 -41.90
C LEU A 10 -11.89 27.02 -40.86
N ILE A 11 -12.44 25.88 -41.30
CA ILE A 11 -12.85 24.82 -40.39
C ILE A 11 -11.57 24.16 -39.89
N ILE A 12 -11.08 24.63 -38.75
CA ILE A 12 -10.04 23.94 -37.99
C ILE A 12 -10.77 22.76 -37.33
N PHE A 13 -10.77 21.60 -37.99
CA PHE A 13 -11.05 20.33 -37.32
C PHE A 13 -9.89 20.08 -36.35
N SER A 14 -10.01 20.58 -35.11
CA SER A 14 -9.18 20.09 -34.02
C SER A 14 -9.67 18.69 -33.69
N SER A 15 -9.12 17.68 -34.38
CA SER A 15 -9.22 16.30 -33.93
C SER A 15 -8.45 16.23 -32.62
N SER A 16 -9.16 16.24 -31.49
CA SER A 16 -8.57 15.84 -30.22
C SER A 16 -8.15 14.39 -30.39
N LEU A 17 -6.83 14.14 -30.41
CA LEU A 17 -6.29 12.82 -30.24
C LEU A 17 -6.74 12.34 -28.85
N ALA A 18 -7.78 11.52 -28.80
CA ALA A 18 -8.06 10.71 -27.63
C ALA A 18 -6.90 9.72 -27.52
N GLN A 19 -5.87 10.10 -26.76
CA GLN A 19 -4.80 9.21 -26.40
C GLN A 19 -5.43 8.12 -25.53
N ASN A 20 -5.71 6.96 -26.13
CA ASN A 20 -6.07 5.74 -25.42
C ASN A 20 -4.87 5.32 -24.57
N ASN A 21 -4.69 5.96 -23.42
CA ASN A 21 -3.87 5.44 -22.36
C ASN A 21 -4.65 4.25 -21.79
N GLU A 22 -4.29 3.03 -22.18
CA GLU A 22 -4.71 1.83 -21.43
C GLU A 22 -4.20 2.00 -20.00
N GLN A 23 -5.08 2.47 -19.11
CA GLN A 23 -4.76 2.69 -17.71
C GLN A 23 -4.69 1.31 -17.04
N LYS A 24 -3.49 0.96 -16.56
CA LYS A 24 -3.22 -0.33 -15.94
C LYS A 24 -4.02 -0.49 -14.64
N VAL A 25 -4.82 -1.54 -14.57
CA VAL A 25 -5.46 -2.00 -13.33
C VAL A 25 -4.50 -2.98 -12.65
N ASP A 26 -4.07 -2.67 -11.43
CA ASP A 26 -3.27 -3.57 -10.62
C ASP A 26 -4.20 -4.39 -9.70
N THR A 27 -4.19 -5.70 -9.83
CA THR A 27 -4.93 -6.60 -8.92
C THR A 27 -4.20 -6.65 -7.58
N ILE A 28 -4.90 -6.32 -6.49
CA ILE A 28 -4.36 -6.43 -5.12
C ILE A 28 -4.59 -7.83 -4.57
N GLY A 29 -5.79 -8.38 -4.75
CA GLY A 29 -6.13 -9.73 -4.32
C GLY A 29 -7.58 -9.91 -3.89
N VAL A 30 -7.86 -11.02 -3.21
CA VAL A 30 -9.18 -11.35 -2.66
C VAL A 30 -9.00 -11.63 -1.17
N ASP A 31 -9.82 -11.00 -0.32
CA ASP A 31 -9.77 -11.24 1.13
C ASP A 31 -10.47 -12.55 1.53
N ILE A 32 -10.34 -12.93 2.80
CA ILE A 32 -10.95 -14.15 3.35
C ILE A 32 -12.49 -14.17 3.29
N LEU A 33 -13.15 -13.03 3.09
CA LEU A 33 -14.60 -12.92 2.94
C LEU A 33 -15.02 -12.95 1.46
N GLY A 34 -14.08 -13.10 0.54
CA GLY A 34 -14.33 -13.17 -0.90
C GLY A 34 -14.44 -11.81 -1.59
N ALA A 35 -14.15 -10.70 -0.90
CA ALA A 35 -14.14 -9.40 -1.56
C ALA A 35 -12.85 -9.20 -2.35
N SER A 36 -12.98 -8.72 -3.60
CA SER A 36 -11.84 -8.46 -4.50
C SER A 36 -11.38 -7.01 -4.41
N TYR A 37 -10.07 -6.79 -4.47
CA TYR A 37 -9.42 -5.49 -4.37
C TYR A 37 -8.57 -5.22 -5.61
N THR A 38 -8.72 -4.01 -6.15
CA THR A 38 -7.97 -3.54 -7.32
C THR A 38 -7.51 -2.10 -7.11
N MET A 39 -6.38 -1.74 -7.69
CA MET A 39 -5.86 -0.39 -7.72
C MET A 39 -5.93 0.13 -9.16
N TYR A 40 -6.61 1.26 -9.34
CA TYR A 40 -6.73 1.91 -10.64
C TYR A 40 -6.58 3.41 -10.46
N ASN A 41 -5.62 4.02 -11.17
CA ASN A 41 -5.30 5.45 -11.04
C ASN A 41 -5.14 5.92 -9.58
N ASN A 42 -4.45 5.14 -8.74
CA ASN A 42 -4.24 5.44 -7.33
C ASN A 42 -5.53 5.44 -6.47
N VAL A 43 -6.62 4.90 -6.99
CA VAL A 43 -7.87 4.65 -6.26
C VAL A 43 -7.94 3.16 -5.95
N LEU A 44 -8.09 2.85 -4.66
CA LEU A 44 -8.34 1.49 -4.20
C LEU A 44 -9.84 1.20 -4.36
N PHE A 45 -10.19 0.20 -5.15
CA PHE A 45 -11.55 -0.31 -5.26
C PHE A 45 -11.67 -1.64 -4.53
N LYS A 46 -12.76 -1.80 -3.78
CA LYS A 46 -13.20 -3.06 -3.17
C LYS A 46 -14.54 -3.44 -3.77
N LYS A 47 -14.62 -4.64 -4.35
CA LYS A 47 -15.88 -5.23 -4.83
C LYS A 47 -16.24 -6.43 -3.95
N GLY A 48 -17.31 -6.27 -3.17
CA GLY A 48 -17.93 -7.35 -2.41
C GLY A 48 -19.13 -7.96 -3.16
N ASN A 49 -19.92 -8.75 -2.44
CA ASN A 49 -21.09 -9.44 -3.02
C ASN A 49 -22.24 -8.48 -3.38
N TYR A 50 -22.43 -7.43 -2.59
CA TYR A 50 -23.60 -6.53 -2.68
C TYR A 50 -23.24 -5.07 -2.92
N GLU A 51 -22.02 -4.66 -2.62
CA GLU A 51 -21.58 -3.27 -2.72
C GLU A 51 -20.15 -3.18 -3.28
N THR A 52 -19.87 -2.02 -3.88
CA THR A 52 -18.53 -1.61 -4.28
C THR A 52 -18.19 -0.36 -3.50
N SER A 53 -17.04 -0.36 -2.84
CA SER A 53 -16.48 0.78 -2.13
C SER A 53 -15.19 1.20 -2.80
N PHE A 54 -14.80 2.46 -2.59
CA PHE A 54 -13.50 2.95 -3.03
C PHE A 54 -12.88 3.88 -2.00
N TYR A 55 -11.56 4.01 -2.05
CA TYR A 55 -10.80 5.01 -1.31
C TYR A 55 -9.76 5.64 -2.22
N GLU A 56 -9.66 6.96 -2.15
CA GLU A 56 -8.61 7.73 -2.79
C GLU A 56 -8.11 8.83 -1.85
N ASN A 57 -6.83 9.17 -1.98
CA ASN A 57 -6.28 10.37 -1.37
C ASN A 57 -5.17 10.95 -2.24
N ILE A 58 -5.56 11.88 -3.11
CA ILE A 58 -4.66 12.52 -4.09
C ILE A 58 -3.52 13.27 -3.39
N SER A 59 -3.76 13.81 -2.19
CA SER A 59 -2.77 14.62 -1.46
C SER A 59 -1.59 13.82 -0.92
N LEU A 60 -1.71 12.49 -0.81
CA LEU A 60 -0.67 11.61 -0.27
C LEU A 60 0.19 10.93 -1.36
N GLY A 61 0.02 11.35 -2.62
CA GLY A 61 0.76 10.75 -3.74
C GLY A 61 0.40 9.28 -3.95
N LYS A 62 1.36 8.51 -4.46
CA LYS A 62 1.11 7.11 -4.86
C LYS A 62 1.02 6.18 -3.65
N VAL A 63 0.01 5.31 -3.63
CA VAL A 63 -0.07 4.18 -2.69
C VAL A 63 1.11 3.25 -2.98
N TYR A 64 1.98 3.06 -1.98
CA TYR A 64 3.13 2.17 -2.08
C TYR A 64 2.71 0.71 -1.91
N SER A 65 1.86 0.42 -0.92
CA SER A 65 1.35 -0.94 -0.70
C SER A 65 -0.04 -0.92 -0.08
N VAL A 66 -0.79 -1.98 -0.36
CA VAL A 66 -2.08 -2.29 0.28
C VAL A 66 -1.94 -3.62 1.01
N ASP A 67 -2.50 -3.72 2.21
CA ASP A 67 -2.63 -4.96 2.96
C ASP A 67 -4.10 -5.22 3.26
N ILE A 68 -4.57 -6.39 2.80
CA ILE A 68 -5.95 -6.86 2.89
C ILE A 68 -6.07 -8.14 3.72
N ILE A 69 -5.01 -8.54 4.45
CA ILE A 69 -5.01 -9.79 5.24
C ILE A 69 -6.13 -9.80 6.29
N ASN A 70 -6.45 -8.63 6.84
CA ASN A 70 -7.58 -8.43 7.73
C ASN A 70 -8.76 -7.87 6.93
N SER A 71 -9.79 -8.69 6.74
CA SER A 71 -11.00 -8.30 6.00
C SER A 71 -11.84 -7.21 6.68
N GLN A 72 -11.58 -6.92 7.97
CA GLN A 72 -12.25 -5.85 8.72
C GLN A 72 -11.51 -4.51 8.63
N GLU A 73 -10.20 -4.53 8.45
CA GLU A 73 -9.35 -3.34 8.42
C GLU A 73 -8.31 -3.43 7.30
N VAL A 74 -8.43 -2.55 6.31
CA VAL A 74 -7.48 -2.47 5.18
C VAL A 74 -6.41 -1.43 5.49
N VAL A 75 -5.15 -1.75 5.21
CA VAL A 75 -4.03 -0.83 5.46
C VAL A 75 -3.42 -0.38 4.14
N LEU A 76 -3.31 0.94 3.96
CA LEU A 76 -2.59 1.55 2.85
C LEU A 76 -1.35 2.24 3.40
N PHE A 77 -0.21 2.05 2.74
CA PHE A 77 1.02 2.75 3.06
C PHE A 77 1.40 3.70 1.93
N TYR A 78 1.58 4.97 2.27
CA TYR A 78 2.04 6.05 1.39
C TYR A 78 3.48 6.39 1.77
N ARG A 79 4.44 5.80 1.06
CA ARG A 79 5.86 5.90 1.41
C ARG A 79 6.40 7.32 1.30
N ASP A 80 6.04 8.05 0.25
CA ASP A 80 6.53 9.43 0.00
C ASP A 80 6.15 10.40 1.13
N PHE A 81 5.02 10.14 1.79
CA PHE A 81 4.52 10.93 2.92
C PHE A 81 4.79 10.27 4.27
N ASN A 82 5.42 9.10 4.26
CA ASN A 82 5.69 8.25 5.42
C ASN A 82 4.44 8.06 6.30
N MET A 83 3.32 7.78 5.63
CA MET A 83 1.99 7.78 6.24
C MET A 83 1.28 6.44 6.03
N VAL A 84 0.68 5.92 7.09
CA VAL A 84 -0.19 4.75 7.04
C VAL A 84 -1.64 5.20 7.23
N ILE A 85 -2.50 4.70 6.37
CA ILE A 85 -3.95 4.85 6.45
C ILE A 85 -4.56 3.50 6.82
N VAL A 86 -5.42 3.49 7.84
CA VAL A 86 -6.24 2.33 8.21
C VAL A 86 -7.68 2.65 7.84
N LEU A 87 -8.29 1.77 7.08
CA LEU A 87 -9.68 1.87 6.63
C LEU A 87 -10.51 0.73 7.22
N ASP A 88 -11.81 0.97 7.38
CA ASP A 88 -12.77 -0.10 7.70
C ASP A 88 -13.05 -0.99 6.47
N ASN A 89 -13.89 -2.00 6.66
CA ASN A 89 -14.28 -2.92 5.60
C ASN A 89 -15.13 -2.29 4.48
N ARG A 90 -15.64 -1.06 4.66
CA ARG A 90 -16.33 -0.28 3.63
C ARG A 90 -15.41 0.79 3.01
N LEU A 91 -14.11 0.71 3.32
CA LEU A 91 -13.06 1.64 2.92
C LEU A 91 -13.20 3.07 3.51
N ASN A 92 -13.94 3.26 4.59
CA ASN A 92 -13.98 4.53 5.31
C ASN A 92 -12.72 4.68 6.18
N LEU A 93 -12.24 5.92 6.33
CA LEU A 93 -11.08 6.23 7.14
C LEU A 93 -11.32 5.94 8.63
N ILE A 94 -10.53 5.04 9.23
CA ILE A 94 -10.45 4.84 10.67
C ILE A 94 -9.34 5.70 11.26
N GLN A 95 -8.15 5.63 10.68
CA GLN A 95 -6.97 6.26 11.25
C GLN A 95 -5.98 6.70 10.16
N SER A 96 -5.33 7.83 10.42
CA SER A 96 -4.21 8.34 9.63
C SER A 96 -3.01 8.54 10.55
N ILE A 97 -1.90 7.85 10.28
CA ILE A 97 -0.68 7.90 11.10
C ILE A 97 0.49 8.36 10.25
N ARG A 98 1.07 9.51 10.59
CA ARG A 98 2.38 9.93 10.04
C ARG A 98 3.49 9.48 10.98
N PHE A 99 4.48 8.78 10.44
CA PHE A 99 5.65 8.35 11.20
C PHE A 99 6.76 9.39 11.13
N GLN A 100 7.50 9.53 12.23
CA GLN A 100 8.68 10.40 12.28
C GLN A 100 9.90 9.70 11.66
N ASN A 101 10.06 8.41 11.96
CA ASN A 101 11.12 7.59 11.37
C ASN A 101 10.73 7.10 9.98
N SER A 102 11.69 7.02 9.07
CA SER A 102 11.47 6.54 7.71
C SER A 102 11.03 5.08 7.74
N LEU A 103 9.86 4.78 7.18
CA LEU A 103 9.37 3.42 7.03
C LEU A 103 9.66 2.90 5.63
N LEU A 104 10.07 1.63 5.57
CA LEU A 104 10.13 0.91 4.30
C LEU A 104 8.83 0.15 4.06
N PHE A 105 8.32 -0.55 5.07
CA PHE A 105 7.09 -1.34 4.91
C PHE A 105 6.16 -1.12 6.08
N ALA A 106 4.87 -1.20 5.80
CA ALA A 106 3.83 -1.26 6.81
C ALA A 106 2.78 -2.29 6.39
N LYS A 107 2.45 -3.20 7.31
CA LYS A 107 1.45 -4.25 7.13
C LYS A 107 0.55 -4.32 8.36
N LYS A 108 -0.63 -4.90 8.20
CA LYS A 108 -1.60 -5.07 9.27
C LYS A 108 -1.10 -6.12 10.26
N GLY A 109 -1.16 -5.80 11.55
CA GLY A 109 -1.01 -6.75 12.66
C GLY A 109 -2.35 -7.11 13.30
N ILE A 110 -2.32 -7.80 14.45
CA ILE A 110 -3.53 -8.17 15.19
C ILE A 110 -4.16 -6.94 15.88
N ALA A 111 -5.48 -6.88 15.95
CA ALA A 111 -6.23 -5.82 16.63
C ALA A 111 -5.75 -4.42 16.19
N ASN A 112 -5.39 -3.52 17.12
CA ASN A 112 -5.01 -2.14 16.77
C ASN A 112 -3.53 -1.96 16.41
N THR A 113 -2.89 -2.98 15.81
CA THR A 113 -1.45 -2.94 15.55
C THR A 113 -1.09 -3.01 14.06
N LEU A 114 0.12 -2.51 13.78
CA LEU A 114 0.79 -2.52 12.49
C LEU A 114 2.19 -3.13 12.67
N TRP A 115 2.56 -4.03 11.76
CA TRP A 115 3.95 -4.39 11.53
C TRP A 115 4.60 -3.29 10.71
N ILE A 116 5.68 -2.68 11.21
CA ILE A 116 6.42 -1.65 10.46
C ILE A 116 7.90 -2.00 10.41
N PHE A 117 8.50 -1.89 9.24
CA PHE A 117 9.95 -1.94 9.11
C PHE A 117 10.52 -0.51 9.15
N ASN A 118 11.15 -0.18 10.26
CA ASN A 118 11.77 1.11 10.53
C ASN A 118 13.19 1.12 9.92
N LEU A 119 13.35 1.86 8.83
CA LEU A 119 14.59 1.91 8.06
C LEU A 119 15.70 2.61 8.83
N ASP A 120 15.39 3.68 9.57
CA ASP A 120 16.39 4.43 10.32
C ASP A 120 17.03 3.58 11.43
N LYS A 121 16.26 2.67 12.03
CA LYS A 121 16.71 1.79 13.11
C LYS A 121 17.13 0.39 12.64
N ASN A 122 16.85 0.04 11.38
CA ASN A 122 16.92 -1.32 10.85
C ASN A 122 16.24 -2.35 11.77
N LYS A 123 15.01 -2.03 12.20
CA LYS A 123 14.22 -2.87 13.10
C LYS A 123 12.83 -3.09 12.55
N LEU A 124 12.30 -4.27 12.83
CA LEU A 124 10.88 -4.52 12.76
C LEU A 124 10.26 -4.05 14.09
N GLU A 125 9.13 -3.35 14.02
CA GLU A 125 8.42 -2.82 15.19
C GLU A 125 6.93 -3.18 15.09
N LEU A 126 6.32 -3.53 16.22
CA LEU A 126 4.87 -3.69 16.34
C LEU A 126 4.30 -2.41 16.94
N TYR A 127 3.66 -1.61 16.11
CA TYR A 127 3.13 -0.30 16.50
C TYR A 127 1.63 -0.38 16.73
N ASN A 128 1.16 0.04 17.89
CA ASN A 128 -0.26 0.16 18.21
C ASN A 128 -0.75 1.57 17.87
N TYR A 129 -1.64 1.70 16.87
CA TYR A 129 -2.10 3.01 16.41
C TYR A 129 -3.15 3.67 17.31
N LYS A 130 -3.79 2.91 18.21
CA LYS A 130 -4.72 3.46 19.19
C LYS A 130 -3.99 4.09 20.37
N SER A 131 -2.99 3.39 20.91
CA SER A 131 -2.16 3.91 22.02
C SER A 131 -1.00 4.77 21.54
N LYS A 132 -0.70 4.77 20.23
CA LYS A 132 0.42 5.47 19.59
C LYS A 132 1.78 5.06 20.15
N LYS A 133 1.94 3.77 20.44
CA LYS A 133 3.16 3.21 21.04
C LYS A 133 3.62 1.98 20.29
N THR A 134 4.94 1.86 20.15
CA THR A 134 5.57 0.59 19.80
C THR A 134 5.52 -0.34 21.00
N THR A 135 4.88 -1.51 20.84
CA THR A 135 4.71 -2.50 21.91
C THR A 135 5.82 -3.53 21.92
N PHE A 136 6.34 -3.90 20.74
CA PHE A 136 7.48 -4.80 20.58
C PHE A 136 8.42 -4.28 19.50
N SER A 137 9.69 -4.63 19.60
CA SER A 137 10.70 -4.39 18.57
C SER A 137 11.61 -5.60 18.44
N SER A 138 12.02 -5.91 17.21
CA SER A 138 13.06 -6.91 16.98
C SER A 138 14.42 -6.42 17.46
N GLN A 139 15.39 -7.33 17.47
CA GLN A 139 16.81 -6.94 17.42
C GLN A 139 17.11 -6.17 16.13
N ILE A 140 18.20 -5.40 16.14
CA ILE A 140 18.68 -4.72 14.92
C ILE A 140 18.99 -5.80 13.88
N ILE A 141 18.43 -5.66 12.69
CA ILE A 141 18.62 -6.60 11.58
C ILE A 141 19.84 -6.15 10.78
N THR A 142 20.89 -6.97 10.79
CA THR A 142 22.16 -6.73 10.08
C THR A 142 22.33 -7.70 8.92
N ASP A 143 23.17 -7.32 7.94
CA ASP A 143 23.42 -8.10 6.71
C ASP A 143 22.10 -8.54 6.04
N PHE A 144 21.22 -7.56 5.83
CA PHE A 144 19.91 -7.80 5.26
C PHE A 144 19.54 -6.65 4.32
N GLU A 145 19.24 -6.99 3.07
CA GLU A 145 18.79 -6.04 2.05
C GLU A 145 17.30 -6.26 1.81
N PRO A 146 16.41 -5.46 2.42
CA PRO A 146 14.97 -5.64 2.35
C PRO A 146 14.43 -5.43 0.93
N ILE A 147 13.58 -6.36 0.48
CA ILE A 147 12.83 -6.28 -0.79
C ILE A 147 11.35 -6.07 -0.49
N GLU A 148 10.80 -6.88 0.41
CA GLU A 148 9.36 -6.93 0.66
C GLU A 148 9.06 -7.36 2.11
N MET A 149 7.83 -7.11 2.53
CA MET A 149 7.29 -7.60 3.80
C MET A 149 5.91 -8.20 3.55
N GLU A 150 5.67 -9.38 4.10
CA GLU A 150 4.37 -10.06 4.06
C GLU A 150 3.87 -10.31 5.49
N SER A 151 2.58 -10.18 5.72
CA SER A 151 1.91 -10.42 7.00
C SER A 151 1.00 -11.63 6.89
N GLY A 152 0.99 -12.45 7.94
CA GLY A 152 -0.11 -13.36 8.24
C GLY A 152 -0.89 -12.89 9.46
N PHE A 153 -1.84 -13.70 9.94
CA PHE A 153 -2.60 -13.37 11.14
C PHE A 153 -1.71 -13.19 12.38
N ASN A 154 -0.72 -14.09 12.56
CA ASN A 154 0.11 -14.13 13.78
C ASN A 154 1.63 -14.13 13.48
N PHE A 155 2.04 -13.84 12.24
CA PHE A 155 3.43 -13.78 11.85
C PHE A 155 3.67 -12.66 10.84
N VAL A 156 4.94 -12.29 10.66
CA VAL A 156 5.38 -11.39 9.61
C VAL A 156 6.69 -11.89 9.03
N LYS A 157 6.79 -11.86 7.70
CA LYS A 157 7.98 -12.22 6.94
C LYS A 157 8.63 -10.97 6.41
N LEU A 158 9.92 -10.82 6.65
CA LEU A 158 10.73 -9.81 5.99
C LEU A 158 11.57 -10.51 4.94
N ILE A 159 11.28 -10.23 3.67
CA ILE A 159 11.88 -10.88 2.51
C ILE A 159 13.00 -9.97 2.01
N GLY A 160 14.23 -10.49 1.99
CA GLY A 160 15.40 -9.78 1.48
C GLY A 160 16.05 -10.50 0.31
N LYS A 161 17.08 -9.91 -0.29
CA LYS A 161 17.76 -10.51 -1.45
C LYS A 161 18.28 -11.93 -1.20
N LYS A 162 18.98 -12.13 -0.08
CA LYS A 162 19.69 -13.37 0.24
C LYS A 162 18.95 -14.30 1.20
N LYS A 163 17.98 -13.77 1.95
CA LYS A 163 17.28 -14.52 2.99
C LYS A 163 15.91 -13.93 3.28
N THR A 164 15.01 -14.75 3.80
CA THR A 164 13.74 -14.35 4.39
C THR A 164 13.79 -14.62 5.89
N LEU A 165 13.38 -13.64 6.69
CA LEU A 165 13.30 -13.73 8.15
C LEU A 165 11.83 -13.82 8.56
N ILE A 166 11.46 -14.80 9.36
CA ILE A 166 10.08 -15.02 9.80
C ILE A 166 9.99 -14.79 11.30
N PHE A 167 9.12 -13.86 11.70
CA PHE A 167 8.90 -13.49 13.08
C PHE A 167 7.47 -13.82 13.51
N ASN A 168 7.28 -14.19 14.77
CA ASN A 168 5.94 -14.31 15.35
C ASN A 168 5.34 -12.98 15.79
N GLN A 169 4.13 -13.06 16.35
CA GLN A 169 3.34 -11.93 16.84
C GLN A 169 4.02 -11.07 17.94
N TYR A 170 5.15 -11.49 18.49
CA TYR A 170 5.92 -10.75 19.48
C TYR A 170 7.28 -10.27 18.96
N LEU A 171 7.54 -10.42 17.66
CA LEU A 171 8.82 -10.11 17.00
C LEU A 171 10.01 -10.95 17.45
N ASN A 172 9.75 -12.16 17.92
CA ASN A 172 10.80 -13.16 18.05
C ASN A 172 11.04 -13.82 16.69
N LEU A 173 12.30 -13.92 16.28
CA LEU A 173 12.69 -14.61 15.04
C LEU A 173 12.50 -16.11 15.25
N GLU A 174 11.67 -16.74 14.42
CA GLU A 174 11.38 -18.17 14.48
C GLU A 174 12.13 -18.95 13.41
N GLU A 175 12.27 -18.38 12.22
CA GLU A 175 12.88 -19.06 11.07
C GLU A 175 13.68 -18.09 10.21
N THR A 176 14.76 -18.60 9.60
CA THR A 176 15.50 -17.91 8.55
C THR A 176 15.66 -18.85 7.36
N ILE A 177 15.14 -18.42 6.21
CA ILE A 177 15.22 -19.17 4.95
C ILE A 177 16.28 -18.49 4.09
N ILE A 178 17.33 -19.22 3.68
CA ILE A 178 18.36 -18.69 2.79
C ILE A 178 17.93 -18.88 1.33
N HIS A 179 18.00 -17.82 0.54
CA HIS A 179 17.77 -17.87 -0.89
C HIS A 179 19.05 -18.37 -1.56
N GLN A 180 18.99 -19.52 -2.21
CA GLN A 180 20.10 -19.97 -3.03
C GLN A 180 20.27 -19.03 -4.21
N LYS A 181 21.53 -18.71 -4.54
CA LYS A 181 21.86 -17.98 -5.75
C LYS A 181 21.60 -18.95 -6.90
N ASN A 182 20.57 -18.70 -7.71
CA ASN A 182 20.50 -19.34 -9.02
C ASN A 182 21.61 -18.67 -9.84
N ASP A 183 22.73 -19.38 -9.99
CA ASP A 183 23.83 -19.01 -10.88
C ASP A 183 23.36 -18.96 -12.35
#